data_AF-A0A7X7TID3-F1
#
_entry.id   AF-A0A7X7TID3-F1
#
_cell.length_a   1.000
_cell.length_b   1.000
_cell.length_c   1.000
_cell.angle_alpha   90.00
_cell.angle_beta   90.00
_cell.angle_gamma   90.00
#
_symmetry.space_group_name_H-M   'P 1'
#
loop_
_entity.id
_entity.type
_entity.pdbx_description
1 polymer ?
#
loop_
_entity_poly.entity_id
_entity_poly.type
_entity_poly.pdbx_seq_one_letter_code
_entity_poly.pdbx_strand_id
1 'polypeptide(L)'
;MNCKLVREEYMDRYLDKELTFEEIKELKAHLEGCPQCQKAFSTYKTFIQMQKARISFSPSAHGKQKLVKRIRQKKLLPYQLAGSVAVAFLCFFAVTAFIESRIINQRFEKILSTTIHSITPTSNASMTISGTPRNDKKSISPQDYVDPERILYIVNDGD
;
A
#
# COMPACT_ATOMS: atom_id res chain seq x y z
N MET A 1 15.39 45.11 13.01
CA MET A 1 16.51 44.55 12.21
C MET A 1 17.49 45.63 11.80
N ASN A 2 18.79 45.33 11.83
CA ASN A 2 19.85 46.23 11.37
C ASN A 2 20.00 46.12 9.84
N CYS A 3 20.06 47.26 9.14
CA CYS A 3 20.20 47.30 7.68
C CYS A 3 21.42 46.53 7.16
N LYS A 4 22.50 46.46 7.95
CA LYS A 4 23.72 45.72 7.57
C LYS A 4 23.48 44.22 7.49
N LEU A 5 22.89 43.64 8.55
CA LEU A 5 22.55 42.21 8.61
C LEU A 5 21.55 41.83 7.51
N VAL A 6 20.58 42.71 7.25
CA VAL A 6 19.60 42.47 6.19
C VAL A 6 20.29 42.34 4.83
N ARG A 7 21.25 43.23 4.54
CA ARG A 7 21.94 43.28 3.24
C ARG A 7 22.94 42.14 3.05
N GLU A 8 23.67 41.79 4.09
CA GLU A 8 24.78 40.81 3.99
C GLU A 8 24.32 39.36 4.17
N GLU A 9 23.30 39.09 4.99
CA GLU A 9 22.96 37.71 5.38
C GLU A 9 21.55 37.31 4.95
N TYR A 10 20.55 38.14 5.28
CA TYR A 10 19.15 37.79 5.01
C TYR A 10 18.80 37.81 3.53
N MET A 11 19.40 38.70 2.74
CA MET A 11 19.16 38.75 1.29
C MET A 11 19.67 37.50 0.58
N ASP A 12 20.86 37.01 0.93
CA ASP A 12 21.46 35.84 0.31
C ASP A 12 20.72 34.57 0.72
N ARG A 13 20.48 34.37 2.02
CA ARG A 13 19.70 33.24 2.53
C ARG A 13 18.26 33.23 1.98
N TYR A 14 17.68 34.39 1.69
CA TYR A 14 16.35 34.48 1.06
C TYR A 14 16.37 33.95 -0.38
N LEU A 15 17.45 34.17 -1.13
CA LEU A 15 17.59 33.66 -2.49
C LEU A 15 17.76 32.14 -2.53
N ASP A 16 18.50 31.60 -1.57
CA ASP A 16 18.74 30.16 -1.42
C ASP A 16 17.53 29.42 -0.83
N LYS A 17 16.49 30.16 -0.41
CA LYS A 17 15.28 29.65 0.27
C LYS A 17 15.57 28.96 1.60
N GLU A 18 16.62 29.42 2.29
CA GLU A 18 17.04 28.93 3.60
C GLU A 18 16.48 29.76 4.77
N LEU A 19 15.62 30.73 4.45
CA LEU A 19 14.93 31.56 5.42
C LEU A 19 13.65 30.85 5.91
N THR A 20 13.47 30.83 7.22
CA THR A 20 12.24 30.38 7.87
C THR A 20 11.08 31.35 7.61
N PHE A 21 9.84 30.91 7.83
CA PHE A 21 8.66 31.75 7.60
C PHE A 21 8.66 33.04 8.45
N GLU A 22 9.14 32.96 9.68
CA GLU A 22 9.24 34.10 10.59
C GLU A 22 10.27 35.12 10.11
N GLU A 23 11.47 34.67 9.74
CA GLU A 23 12.52 35.52 9.17
C GLU A 23 12.07 36.21 7.86
N ILE A 24 11.27 35.53 7.02
CA ILE A 24 10.70 36.14 5.81
C ILE A 24 9.74 37.28 6.17
N LYS A 25 8.92 37.09 7.20
CA LYS A 25 7.97 38.12 7.65
C LYS A 25 8.71 39.34 8.19
N GLU A 26 9.75 39.14 9.00
CA GLU A 26 10.58 40.21 9.52
C GLU A 26 11.33 40.96 8.42
N LEU A 27 11.91 40.23 7.46
CA LEU A 27 12.59 40.82 6.31
C LEU A 27 11.62 41.69 5.50
N LYS A 28 10.40 41.22 5.22
CA LYS A 28 9.39 42.00 4.51
C LYS A 28 9.01 43.27 5.27
N ALA A 29 8.77 43.18 6.57
CA ALA A 29 8.47 44.35 7.40
C ALA A 29 9.62 45.37 7.37
N HIS A 30 10.88 44.92 7.39
CA HIS A 30 12.02 45.82 7.26
C HIS A 30 12.12 46.47 5.87
N LEU A 31 11.86 45.73 4.80
CA LEU A 31 11.88 46.25 3.43
C LEU A 31 10.77 47.29 3.20
N GLU A 32 9.63 47.18 3.88
CA GLU A 32 8.56 48.19 3.86
C GLU A 32 8.96 49.45 4.65
N GLY A 33 9.68 49.30 5.76
CA GLY A 33 10.13 50.42 6.60
C GLY A 33 11.42 51.11 6.14
N CYS A 34 12.22 50.51 5.27
CA CYS A 34 13.52 51.04 4.86
C CYS A 34 13.67 51.12 3.32
N PRO A 35 13.52 52.31 2.71
CA PRO A 35 13.58 52.46 1.25
C PRO A 35 14.96 52.15 0.66
N GLN A 36 16.04 52.32 1.44
CA GLN A 36 17.40 51.98 1.00
C GLN A 36 17.56 50.47 0.82
N CYS A 37 17.09 49.67 1.80
CA CYS A 37 17.12 48.22 1.72
C CYS A 37 16.17 47.70 0.64
N GLN A 38 15.00 48.31 0.47
CA GLN A 38 14.07 47.99 -0.61
C GLN A 38 14.69 48.17 -1.99
N LYS A 39 15.37 49.30 -2.22
CA LYS A 39 16.05 49.58 -3.49
C LYS A 39 17.16 48.57 -3.74
N ALA A 40 18.02 48.30 -2.75
CA ALA A 40 19.07 47.28 -2.86
C ALA A 40 18.51 45.89 -3.19
N PHE A 41 17.42 45.50 -2.54
CA PHE A 41 16.74 44.23 -2.80
C PHE A 41 16.22 44.14 -4.23
N SER A 42 15.60 45.21 -4.73
CA SER A 42 15.06 45.26 -6.09
C SER A 42 16.15 45.13 -7.16
N THR A 43 17.30 45.81 -6.96
CA THR A 43 18.45 45.71 -7.86
C THR A 43 19.04 44.30 -7.83
N TYR A 44 19.13 43.71 -6.64
CA TYR A 44 19.70 42.37 -6.48
C TYR A 44 18.80 41.30 -7.09
N LYS A 45 17.49 41.38 -6.88
CA LYS A 45 16.49 40.52 -7.53
C LYS A 45 16.57 40.59 -9.06
N THR A 46 16.73 41.80 -9.61
CA THR A 46 16.87 42.01 -11.06
C THR A 46 18.15 41.37 -11.59
N PHE A 47 19.26 41.52 -10.88
CA PHE A 47 20.53 40.89 -11.24
C PHE A 47 20.44 39.36 -11.28
N ILE A 48 19.82 38.75 -10.26
CA ILE A 48 19.59 37.29 -10.22
C ILE A 48 18.66 36.85 -11.35
N GLN A 49 17.63 37.63 -11.69
CA GLN A 49 16.78 37.33 -12.84
C GLN A 49 17.56 37.36 -14.15
N MET A 50 18.46 38.34 -14.33
CA MET A 50 19.35 38.41 -15.50
C MET A 50 20.33 37.23 -15.55
N GLN A 51 20.89 36.82 -14.41
CA GLN A 51 21.74 35.62 -14.35
C GLN A 51 20.94 34.36 -14.70
N LYS A 52 19.75 34.18 -14.13
CA LYS A 52 18.87 33.05 -14.47
C LYS A 52 18.47 33.05 -15.95
N ALA A 53 18.26 34.23 -16.54
CA ALA A 53 18.00 34.37 -17.97
C ALA A 53 19.22 33.98 -18.82
N ARG A 54 20.44 34.35 -18.42
CA ARG A 54 21.68 33.91 -19.09
C ARG A 54 21.96 32.41 -18.93
N ILE A 55 21.64 31.85 -17.76
CA ILE A 55 21.77 30.42 -17.47
C ILE A 55 20.52 29.65 -17.96
N SER A 56 19.68 30.24 -18.81
CA SER A 56 18.61 29.51 -19.49
C SER A 56 19.21 28.55 -20.54
N PHE A 57 19.88 27.51 -20.04
CA PHE A 57 20.20 26.33 -20.79
C PHE A 57 18.86 25.71 -21.18
N SER A 58 18.38 26.06 -22.37
CA SER A 58 17.27 25.34 -23.00
C SER A 58 17.86 24.00 -23.44
N PRO A 59 17.53 22.88 -22.76
CA PRO A 59 18.09 21.61 -23.16
C PRO A 59 17.63 21.31 -24.58
N SER A 60 18.53 20.81 -25.41
CA SER A 60 18.20 20.42 -26.78
C SER A 60 16.98 19.49 -26.78
N ALA A 61 16.13 19.60 -27.81
CA ALA A 61 14.93 18.77 -27.94
C ALA A 61 15.26 17.27 -27.78
N HIS A 62 16.41 16.86 -28.32
CA HIS A 62 16.93 15.51 -28.19
C HIS A 62 17.28 15.13 -26.74
N GLY A 63 17.91 16.02 -25.97
CA GLY A 63 18.22 15.82 -24.56
C GLY A 63 16.97 15.63 -23.71
N LYS A 64 15.93 16.45 -23.94
CA LYS A 64 14.62 16.33 -23.27
C LYS A 64 13.98 14.98 -23.57
N GLN A 65 13.95 14.57 -24.83
CA GLN A 65 13.36 13.28 -25.22
C GLN A 65 14.10 12.09 -24.58
N LYS A 66 15.44 12.11 -24.56
CA LYS A 66 16.25 11.05 -23.93
C LYS A 66 15.99 10.96 -22.42
N LEU A 67 15.87 12.11 -21.75
CA LEU A 67 15.59 12.16 -20.31
C LEU A 67 14.17 11.66 -19.99
N VAL A 68 13.16 12.10 -20.75
CA VAL A 68 11.77 11.64 -20.60
C VAL A 68 11.65 10.13 -20.83
N LYS A 69 12.34 9.58 -21.84
CA LYS A 69 12.39 8.13 -22.08
C LYS A 69 12.95 7.37 -20.87
N ARG A 70 14.06 7.84 -20.29
CA ARG A 70 14.65 7.22 -19.08
C ARG A 70 13.71 7.28 -17.87
N ILE A 71 13.02 8.40 -17.66
CA ILE A 71 12.07 8.54 -16.55
C ILE A 71 10.87 7.60 -16.73
N ARG A 72 10.32 7.50 -17.94
CA ARG A 72 9.20 6.57 -18.24
C ARG A 72 9.60 5.12 -18.01
N GLN A 73 10.79 4.71 -18.46
CA GLN A 73 11.28 3.34 -18.25
C GLN A 73 11.43 2.99 -16.77
N LYS A 74 11.93 3.92 -15.95
CA LYS A 74 12.05 3.70 -14.49
C LYS A 74 10.69 3.55 -13.80
N LYS A 75 9.64 4.24 -14.27
CA LYS A 75 8.29 4.14 -13.69
C LYS A 75 7.55 2.85 -14.05
N LEU A 76 7.90 2.19 -15.15
CA LEU A 76 7.23 0.96 -15.61
C LEU A 76 7.81 -0.32 -15.00
N LEU A 77 9.08 -0.31 -14.59
CA LEU A 77 9.75 -1.43 -13.93
C LEU A 77 9.02 -2.00 -12.70
N PRO A 78 8.55 -1.19 -11.72
CA PRO A 78 7.88 -1.76 -10.54
C PRO A 78 6.56 -2.44 -10.88
N TYR A 79 5.82 -1.96 -11.88
CA TYR A 79 4.54 -2.56 -12.28
C TYR A 79 4.72 -3.90 -13.01
N GLN A 80 5.77 -4.04 -13.82
CA GLN A 80 6.05 -5.32 -14.49
C GLN A 80 6.47 -6.40 -13.49
N LEU A 81 7.30 -6.06 -12.50
CA LEU A 81 7.67 -6.96 -11.41
C LEU A 81 6.44 -7.34 -10.57
N ALA A 82 5.66 -6.36 -10.12
CA ALA A 82 4.45 -6.62 -9.32
C ALA A 82 3.45 -7.50 -10.08
N GLY A 83 3.23 -7.27 -11.37
CA GLY A 83 2.36 -8.08 -12.21
C GLY A 83 2.83 -9.54 -12.30
N SER A 84 4.12 -9.76 -12.53
CA SER A 84 4.69 -11.13 -12.62
C SER A 84 4.56 -11.89 -11.29
N VAL A 85 4.78 -11.20 -10.17
CA VAL A 85 4.66 -11.79 -8.82
C VAL A 85 3.21 -12.14 -8.53
N ALA A 86 2.26 -11.26 -8.83
CA ALA A 86 0.83 -11.50 -8.63
C ALA A 86 0.33 -12.72 -9.42
N VAL A 87 0.75 -12.86 -10.68
CA VAL A 87 0.40 -14.03 -11.51
C VAL A 87 0.98 -15.31 -10.93
N ALA A 88 2.24 -15.28 -10.47
CA ALA A 88 2.87 -16.45 -9.84
C ALA A 88 2.12 -16.90 -8.58
N PHE A 89 1.69 -15.97 -7.73
CA PHE A 89 0.87 -16.28 -6.56
C PHE A 89 -0.47 -16.90 -6.94
N LEU A 90 -1.19 -16.32 -7.91
CA LEU A 90 -2.47 -16.89 -8.36
C LEU A 90 -2.31 -18.30 -8.90
N CYS A 91 -1.27 -18.58 -9.69
CA CYS A 91 -0.97 -19.92 -10.17
C CYS A 91 -0.65 -20.88 -9.02
N PHE A 92 0.12 -20.45 -8.03
CA PHE A 92 0.46 -21.27 -6.87
C PHE A 92 -0.81 -21.67 -6.09
N PHE A 93 -1.68 -20.72 -5.77
CA PHE A 93 -2.95 -21.00 -5.07
C PHE A 93 -3.91 -21.87 -5.89
N ALA A 94 -3.96 -21.70 -7.21
CA ALA A 94 -4.77 -22.54 -8.07
C ALA A 94 -4.29 -24.01 -8.05
N VAL A 95 -2.97 -24.22 -8.08
CA VAL A 95 -2.38 -25.57 -8.00
C VAL A 95 -2.62 -26.21 -6.63
N THR A 96 -2.46 -25.46 -5.53
CA THR A 96 -2.72 -26.01 -4.18
C THR A 96 -4.19 -26.39 -4.01
N ALA A 97 -5.12 -25.53 -4.43
CA ALA A 97 -6.55 -25.82 -4.37
C ALA A 97 -6.93 -27.04 -5.25
N PHE A 98 -6.29 -27.20 -6.41
CA PHE A 98 -6.52 -28.36 -7.27
C PHE A 98 -6.05 -29.67 -6.62
N ILE A 99 -4.88 -29.66 -5.97
CA ILE A 99 -4.37 -30.82 -5.24
C ILE A 99 -5.31 -31.20 -4.09
N GLU A 100 -5.76 -30.23 -3.30
CA GLU A 100 -6.71 -30.46 -2.21
C GLU A 100 -8.04 -31.02 -2.71
N SER A 101 -8.60 -30.44 -3.77
CA SER A 101 -9.85 -30.93 -4.39
C SER A 101 -9.71 -32.39 -4.86
N ARG A 102 -8.57 -32.76 -5.45
CA ARG A 102 -8.29 -34.14 -5.85
C ARG A 102 -8.23 -35.10 -4.66
N ILE A 103 -7.58 -34.69 -3.57
CA ILE A 103 -7.48 -35.50 -2.34
C ILE A 103 -8.87 -35.71 -1.72
N ILE A 104 -9.70 -34.66 -1.66
CA ILE A 104 -11.06 -34.73 -1.12
C ILE A 104 -11.92 -35.69 -1.96
N ASN A 105 -11.89 -35.55 -3.29
CA ASN A 105 -12.66 -36.42 -4.18
C ASN A 105 -12.26 -37.90 -4.04
N GLN A 106 -10.97 -38.20 -3.90
CA GLN A 106 -10.50 -39.57 -3.65
C GLN A 106 -10.98 -40.14 -2.31
N ARG A 107 -11.08 -39.31 -1.27
CA ARG A 107 -11.62 -39.74 0.03
C ARG A 107 -13.12 -39.98 -0.05
N PHE A 108 -13.84 -39.14 -0.79
CA PHE A 108 -15.28 -39.26 -0.96
C PHE A 108 -15.67 -40.57 -1.65
N GLU A 109 -14.96 -40.92 -2.73
CA GLU A 109 -15.15 -42.21 -3.43
C GLU A 109 -14.93 -43.42 -2.50
N LYS A 110 -13.88 -43.39 -1.67
CA LYS A 110 -13.60 -44.46 -0.70
C LYS A 110 -14.69 -44.60 0.37
N ILE A 111 -15.25 -43.48 0.83
CA ILE A 111 -16.34 -43.48 1.82
C ILE A 111 -17.60 -44.05 1.17
N LEU A 112 -17.96 -43.58 -0.03
CA LEU A 112 -19.12 -44.07 -0.78
C LEU A 112 -19.06 -45.57 -1.03
N SER A 113 -17.93 -46.11 -1.50
CA SER A 113 -17.79 -47.55 -1.74
C SER A 113 -17.92 -48.37 -0.46
N THR A 114 -17.37 -47.88 0.65
CA THR A 114 -17.44 -48.56 1.95
C THR A 114 -18.88 -48.61 2.47
N THR A 115 -19.62 -47.50 2.35
CA THR A 115 -21.03 -47.43 2.77
C THR A 115 -21.92 -48.33 1.90
N ILE A 116 -21.70 -48.40 0.59
CA ILE A 116 -22.48 -49.26 -0.31
C ILE A 116 -22.29 -50.75 0.05
N HIS A 117 -21.06 -51.19 0.31
CA HIS A 117 -20.81 -52.58 0.70
C HIS A 117 -21.44 -52.95 2.05
N SER A 118 -21.53 -52.02 3.01
CA SER A 118 -22.22 -52.27 4.29
C SER A 118 -23.74 -52.32 4.20
N ILE A 119 -24.34 -51.79 3.12
CA ILE A 119 -25.79 -51.78 2.92
C ILE A 119 -26.25 -52.98 2.08
N THR A 120 -25.33 -53.79 1.53
CA THR A 120 -25.70 -55.06 0.88
C THR A 120 -26.47 -55.92 1.90
N PRO A 121 -27.79 -56.12 1.74
CA PRO A 121 -28.57 -56.85 2.71
C PRO A 121 -28.13 -58.31 2.63
N THR A 122 -27.53 -58.83 3.70
CA THR A 122 -27.48 -60.27 3.93
C THR A 122 -28.92 -60.74 4.05
N SER A 123 -29.52 -61.17 2.94
CA SER A 123 -30.92 -61.57 2.80
C SER A 123 -31.30 -62.85 3.56
N ASN A 124 -30.52 -63.24 4.57
CA ASN A 124 -30.70 -64.48 5.32
C ASN A 124 -30.70 -64.18 6.82
N ALA A 125 -31.60 -63.32 7.29
CA ALA A 125 -31.86 -63.17 8.71
C ALA A 125 -33.36 -63.19 8.97
N SER A 126 -33.84 -64.38 9.30
CA SER A 126 -35.18 -64.66 9.82
C SER A 126 -35.51 -63.70 10.97
N MET A 127 -36.61 -62.97 10.83
CA MET A 127 -37.19 -62.14 11.87
C MET A 127 -37.56 -63.00 13.09
N THR A 128 -36.95 -62.71 14.23
CA THR A 128 -37.57 -62.98 15.54
C THR A 128 -37.72 -61.64 16.24
N ILE A 129 -38.95 -61.12 16.21
CA ILE A 129 -39.36 -59.89 16.89
C ILE A 129 -39.46 -60.22 18.39
N SER A 130 -38.53 -59.70 19.18
CA SER A 130 -38.70 -59.61 20.64
C SER A 130 -38.44 -58.17 21.05
N GLY A 131 -39.53 -57.46 21.32
CA GLY A 131 -39.50 -56.08 21.77
C GLY A 131 -39.00 -55.96 23.21
N THR A 132 -38.21 -54.92 23.46
CA THR A 132 -38.11 -54.30 24.78
C THR A 132 -38.16 -52.77 24.61
N PRO A 133 -38.90 -52.05 25.48
CA PRO A 133 -39.09 -50.62 25.36
C PRO A 133 -38.06 -49.83 26.18
N ARG A 134 -37.77 -48.60 25.70
CA ARG A 134 -37.28 -47.40 26.45
C ARG A 134 -35.97 -47.57 27.23
N ASN A 135 -35.02 -46.65 27.21
CA ASN A 135 -35.04 -45.24 27.62
C ASN A 135 -33.56 -44.81 27.38
N ASP A 136 -33.18 -43.67 26.82
CA ASP A 136 -33.15 -42.41 27.53
C ASP A 136 -32.77 -41.28 26.57
N LYS A 137 -33.48 -40.16 26.71
CA LYS A 137 -33.07 -38.85 26.23
C LYS A 137 -31.77 -38.44 26.92
N LYS A 138 -30.75 -38.07 26.15
CA LYS A 138 -29.78 -37.06 26.62
C LYS A 138 -29.57 -36.04 25.52
N SER A 139 -30.28 -34.92 25.69
CA SER A 139 -30.05 -33.66 24.98
C SER A 139 -28.63 -33.18 25.26
N ILE A 140 -27.82 -33.06 24.22
CA ILE A 140 -26.57 -32.30 24.28
C ILE A 140 -26.81 -31.04 23.44
N SER A 141 -26.69 -29.91 24.15
CA SER A 141 -26.79 -28.54 23.68
C SER A 141 -25.70 -28.22 22.65
N PRO A 142 -26.02 -27.49 21.57
CA PRO A 142 -25.03 -26.89 20.68
C PRO A 142 -24.63 -25.50 21.20
N GLN A 143 -23.46 -25.40 21.81
CA GLN A 143 -22.78 -24.11 22.00
C GLN A 143 -21.28 -24.34 21.79
N ASP A 144 -20.78 -23.86 20.65
CA ASP A 144 -19.56 -23.05 20.53
C ASP A 144 -19.25 -22.87 19.04
N TYR A 145 -20.03 -22.01 18.40
CA TYR A 145 -19.70 -21.44 17.10
C TYR A 145 -18.83 -20.21 17.37
N VAL A 146 -17.52 -20.35 17.22
CA VAL A 146 -16.58 -19.23 17.28
C VAL A 146 -16.60 -18.53 15.93
N ASP A 147 -17.13 -17.30 15.93
CA ASP A 147 -17.18 -16.39 14.81
C ASP A 147 -15.76 -15.86 14.46
N PRO A 148 -15.22 -16.11 13.26
CA PRO A 148 -13.89 -15.66 12.87
C PRO A 148 -13.81 -14.19 12.40
N GLU A 149 -14.89 -13.40 12.41
CA GLU A 149 -14.85 -12.02 11.88
C GLU A 149 -14.34 -10.93 12.84
N ARG A 150 -13.78 -11.27 14.01
CA ARG A 150 -13.42 -10.27 15.03
C ARG A 150 -11.93 -10.10 15.32
N ILE A 151 -11.06 -9.99 14.30
CA ILE A 151 -9.75 -9.33 14.46
C ILE A 151 -9.39 -8.57 13.19
N LEU A 152 -10.01 -7.41 13.00
CA LEU A 152 -9.48 -6.35 12.15
C LEU A 152 -9.56 -5.06 12.96
N TYR A 153 -8.54 -4.21 12.80
CA TYR A 153 -8.31 -2.91 13.45
C TYR A 153 -7.62 -2.95 14.83
N ILE A 154 -6.31 -3.19 14.83
CA ILE A 154 -5.43 -2.36 15.66
C ILE A 154 -4.92 -1.23 14.76
N VAL A 155 -5.40 -0.06 15.10
CA VAL A 155 -5.04 1.25 14.59
C VAL A 155 -3.56 1.50 14.90
N ASN A 156 -2.82 1.85 13.86
CA ASN A 156 -1.56 2.58 13.97
C ASN A 156 -1.88 3.97 14.50
N ASP A 157 -1.46 4.27 15.72
CA ASP A 157 -1.22 5.63 16.19
C ASP A 157 -0.06 5.56 17.19
N GLY A 158 1.03 6.29 16.92
CA GLY A 158 2.18 6.39 17.81
C GLY A 158 3.44 6.89 17.11
N ASP A 159 3.50 8.21 16.94
CA ASP A 159 4.64 9.14 17.02
C ASP A 159 6.08 8.64 16.76
#